data_AF-A0A2R5EAJ3-F1
#
_entry.id   AF-A0A2R5EAJ3-F1
#
_cell.length_a   1.000
_cell.length_b   1.000
_cell.length_c   1.000
_cell.angle_alpha   90.00
_cell.angle_beta   90.00
_cell.angle_gamma   90.00
#
_symmetry.space_group_name_H-M   'P 1'
#
loop_
_entity.id
_entity.type
_entity.pdbx_description
1 polymer ?
#
loop_
_entity_poly.entity_id
_entity_poly.type
_entity_poly.pdbx_seq_one_letter_code
_entity_poly.pdbx_strand_id
1 'polypeptide(L)'
;MDCLYDARTECFSYLLKTTLSRYIEMVKDAHSNRGGIVGQRDVLKTTTAKRIRERMISDICAGAILPPVVIGLVVDQEALENFKPGTITDEEAFLLAIKGQELTIIDGMQRTAALIEASVQKGDLLTHEIRVEFWVAKSVASLIYRMLVLNTGQVPWTLARQLAVIYSPLLEEIKKRVKNIDRIFHPERPGRRVSSGQFSSDDIVELYLAFSLRKASFDTKETLSEEFSRLDFVDNLASRDFQEQFYDALAVLVNLDQAFDRLEIISDIRFKRGRDIFGSQPARIGFMVAISQYVLGRPGLDRTSEDRRQRMQWIIEWASALVAKLDVMSVEQLSEFLGLDVLSEVLDKRVSQVGRYERGVFIEAFKVLIDEKFDLPNMEPCWRAS
;
A
#
# COMPACT_ATOMS: atom_id res chain seq x y z
N MET A 1 33.69 11.91 6.17
CA MET A 1 32.68 11.37 5.25
C MET A 1 33.01 9.94 4.89
N ASP A 2 32.01 9.06 4.95
CA ASP A 2 32.08 7.68 4.46
C ASP A 2 30.97 7.48 3.41
N CYS A 3 31.26 6.76 2.33
CA CYS A 3 30.33 6.56 1.21
C CYS A 3 30.27 5.08 0.82
N LEU A 4 29.05 4.54 0.77
CA LEU A 4 28.77 3.16 0.34
C LEU A 4 27.74 3.15 -0.78
N TYR A 5 27.95 2.26 -1.75
CA TYR A 5 26.98 1.98 -2.81
C TYR A 5 26.11 0.79 -2.45
N ASP A 6 24.80 0.99 -2.42
CA ASP A 6 23.82 -0.08 -2.32
C ASP A 6 23.47 -0.61 -3.71
N ALA A 7 24.05 -1.75 -4.07
CA ALA A 7 23.81 -2.41 -5.36
C ALA A 7 22.38 -2.95 -5.50
N ARG A 8 21.61 -3.12 -4.41
CA ARG A 8 20.24 -3.65 -4.47
C ARG A 8 19.26 -2.60 -4.98
N THR A 9 19.39 -1.37 -4.47
CA THR A 9 18.48 -0.27 -4.78
C THR A 9 19.12 0.84 -5.63
N GLU A 10 20.37 0.60 -6.06
CA GLU A 10 21.21 1.47 -6.89
C GLU A 10 21.33 2.90 -6.36
N CYS A 11 21.61 3.04 -5.06
CA CYS A 11 21.72 4.35 -4.42
C CYS A 11 23.00 4.47 -3.57
N PHE A 12 23.32 5.70 -3.17
CA PHE A 12 24.51 5.99 -2.37
C PHE A 12 24.13 6.39 -0.95
N SER A 13 24.82 5.81 0.03
CA SER A 13 24.77 6.20 1.43
C SER A 13 26.00 7.01 1.80
N TYR A 14 25.79 8.20 2.36
CA TYR A 14 26.83 9.11 2.83
C TYR A 14 26.69 9.36 4.32
N LEU A 15 27.64 8.88 5.13
CA LEU A 15 27.71 9.20 6.55
C LEU A 15 28.70 10.33 6.78
N LEU A 16 28.21 11.48 7.26
CA LEU A 16 29.04 12.66 7.52
C LEU A 16 28.72 13.32 8.86
N LYS A 17 29.64 14.16 9.32
CA LYS A 17 29.43 15.03 10.48
C LYS A 17 29.00 16.41 10.01
N THR A 18 28.11 17.04 10.77
CA THR A 18 27.74 18.44 10.55
C THR A 18 27.36 19.09 11.88
N THR A 19 27.33 20.42 11.93
CA THR A 19 26.86 21.14 13.10
C THR A 19 25.35 21.03 13.22
N LEU A 20 24.84 21.03 14.45
CA LEU A 20 23.40 20.99 14.71
C LEU A 20 22.67 22.14 14.01
N SER A 21 23.25 23.34 14.00
CA SER A 21 22.67 24.49 13.29
C SER A 21 22.47 24.22 11.80
N ARG A 22 23.50 23.71 11.11
CA ARG A 22 23.40 23.38 9.67
C ARG A 22 22.39 22.28 9.42
N TYR A 23 22.37 21.26 10.27
CA TYR A 23 21.38 20.19 10.18
C TYR A 23 19.95 20.71 10.29
N ILE A 24 19.64 21.51 11.32
CA ILE A 24 18.30 22.06 11.53
C ILE A 24 17.87 22.90 10.34
N GLU A 25 18.77 23.72 9.79
CA GLU A 25 18.50 24.53 8.60
C GLU A 25 18.14 23.65 7.39
N MET A 26 18.92 22.60 7.12
CA MET A 26 18.68 21.68 6.00
C MET A 26 17.33 20.97 6.09
N VAL A 27 16.93 20.51 7.27
CA VAL A 27 15.73 19.67 7.42
C VAL A 27 14.48 20.46 7.81
N LYS A 28 14.56 21.79 7.93
CA LYS A 28 13.46 22.63 8.43
C LYS A 28 12.17 22.45 7.63
N ASP A 29 12.27 22.46 6.30
CA ASP A 29 11.13 22.34 5.40
C ASP A 29 10.58 20.91 5.44
N ALA A 30 11.46 19.91 5.36
CA ALA A 30 11.11 18.51 5.50
C ALA A 30 10.36 18.24 6.82
N HIS A 31 10.88 18.72 7.94
CA HIS A 31 10.28 18.54 9.26
C HIS A 31 8.91 19.24 9.36
N SER A 32 8.80 20.47 8.88
CA SER A 32 7.54 21.23 8.86
C SER A 32 6.48 20.51 8.00
N ASN A 33 6.93 19.85 6.93
CA ASN A 33 6.12 19.02 6.04
C ASN A 33 6.05 17.54 6.50
N ARG A 34 6.09 17.29 7.81
CA ARG A 34 5.95 15.95 8.43
C ARG A 34 6.92 14.89 7.89
N GLY A 35 8.12 15.31 7.51
CA GLY A 35 9.19 14.47 6.99
C GLY A 35 9.42 14.53 5.50
N GLY A 36 8.62 15.26 4.73
CA GLY A 36 8.83 15.45 3.29
C GLY A 36 8.23 14.34 2.41
N ILE A 37 7.83 13.19 2.97
CA ILE A 37 7.03 12.19 2.23
C ILE A 37 5.54 12.38 2.53
N VAL A 38 4.74 12.50 1.47
CA VAL A 38 3.27 12.54 1.59
C VAL A 38 2.78 11.32 2.36
N GLY A 39 1.95 11.53 3.37
CA GLY A 39 1.43 10.45 4.20
C GLY A 39 2.39 9.95 5.28
N GLN A 40 3.58 10.55 5.47
CA GLN A 40 4.48 10.17 6.57
C GLN A 40 3.94 10.50 7.96
N ARG A 41 4.30 9.66 8.93
CA ARG A 41 3.92 9.86 10.34
C ARG A 41 4.70 11.02 10.95
N ASP A 42 3.96 11.99 11.44
CA ASP A 42 4.47 13.13 12.21
C ASP A 42 4.99 12.69 13.60
N VAL A 43 5.57 13.64 14.32
CA VAL A 43 6.06 13.48 15.68
C VAL A 43 4.96 12.90 16.60
N LEU A 44 5.28 11.82 17.31
CA LEU A 44 4.38 11.12 18.21
C LEU A 44 3.87 12.01 19.35
N LYS A 45 2.55 12.13 19.50
CA LYS A 45 1.93 12.99 20.53
C LYS A 45 1.44 12.23 21.78
N THR A 46 1.54 10.90 21.79
CA THR A 46 1.16 10.05 22.94
C THR A 46 1.97 10.42 24.18
N THR A 47 1.37 10.28 25.38
CA THR A 47 2.01 10.55 26.67
C THR A 47 3.34 9.80 26.85
N THR A 48 3.40 8.52 26.47
CA THR A 48 4.63 7.73 26.51
C THR A 48 5.72 8.31 25.61
N ALA A 49 5.38 8.65 24.36
CA ALA A 49 6.34 9.23 23.43
C ALA A 49 6.82 10.63 23.86
N LYS A 50 5.96 11.44 24.48
CA LYS A 50 6.36 12.72 25.08
C LYS A 50 7.39 12.52 26.18
N ARG A 51 7.14 11.61 27.13
CA ARG A 51 8.11 11.29 28.21
C ARG A 51 9.45 10.79 27.67
N ILE A 52 9.43 9.94 26.64
CA ILE A 52 10.65 9.46 25.99
C ILE A 52 11.41 10.62 25.34
N ARG A 53 10.70 11.56 24.69
CA ARG A 53 11.33 12.74 24.08
C ARG A 53 11.89 13.70 25.12
N GLU A 54 11.16 13.98 26.20
CA GLU A 54 11.63 14.81 27.31
C GLU A 54 12.93 14.25 27.90
N ARG A 55 13.00 12.92 28.09
CA ARG A 55 14.24 12.26 28.50
C ARG A 55 15.36 12.41 27.47
N MET A 56 15.06 12.20 26.19
CA MET A 56 16.02 12.40 25.11
C MET A 56 16.56 13.83 25.06
N ILE A 57 15.70 14.85 25.27
CA ILE A 57 16.11 16.26 25.34
C ILE A 57 17.06 16.48 26.52
N SER A 58 16.73 15.96 27.70
CA SER A 58 17.60 16.03 28.87
C SER A 58 18.97 15.39 28.61
N ASP A 59 18.99 14.22 27.96
CA ASP A 59 20.23 13.51 27.63
C ASP A 59 21.08 14.31 26.62
N ILE A 60 20.46 14.89 25.59
CA ILE A 60 21.15 15.78 24.62
C ILE A 60 21.76 16.99 25.34
N CYS A 61 20.99 17.66 26.20
CA CYS A 61 21.47 18.82 26.97
C CYS A 61 22.65 18.49 27.89
N ALA A 62 22.72 17.23 28.36
CA ALA A 62 23.82 16.67 29.14
C ALA A 62 25.01 16.20 28.28
N GLY A 63 24.95 16.30 26.95
CA GLY A 63 26.04 15.97 26.03
C GLY A 63 25.95 14.58 25.39
N ALA A 64 24.79 13.90 25.45
CA ALA A 64 24.61 12.62 24.78
C ALA A 64 24.65 12.77 23.24
N ILE A 65 25.37 11.87 22.59
CA ILE A 65 25.39 11.77 21.12
C ILE A 65 24.34 10.75 20.69
N LEU A 66 23.41 11.18 19.84
CA LEU A 66 22.37 10.30 19.32
C LEU A 66 22.89 9.45 18.14
N PRO A 67 22.27 8.28 17.89
CA PRO A 67 22.48 7.55 16.64
C PRO A 67 22.16 8.44 15.43
N PRO A 68 22.84 8.25 14.28
CA PRO A 68 22.68 9.12 13.11
C PRO A 68 21.23 9.22 12.65
N VAL A 69 20.79 10.44 12.36
CA VAL A 69 19.52 10.68 11.65
C VAL A 69 19.73 10.39 10.16
N VAL A 70 18.70 9.85 9.52
CA VAL A 70 18.75 9.39 8.13
C VAL A 70 17.91 10.32 7.27
N ILE A 71 18.54 10.94 6.28
CA ILE A 71 17.95 11.90 5.35
C ILE A 71 17.98 11.30 3.95
N GLY A 72 16.87 11.44 3.23
CA GLY A 72 16.69 11.03 1.86
C GLY A 72 16.76 12.22 0.91
N LEU A 73 17.37 11.98 -0.24
CA LEU A 73 17.45 12.89 -1.35
C LEU A 73 17.09 12.11 -2.62
N VAL A 74 16.09 12.61 -3.36
CA VAL A 74 15.71 12.04 -4.66
C VAL A 74 16.26 12.92 -5.77
N VAL A 75 17.04 12.34 -6.67
CA VAL A 75 17.66 13.02 -7.82
C VAL A 75 17.40 12.23 -9.10
N ASP A 76 17.52 12.88 -10.25
CA ASP A 76 17.51 12.18 -11.53
C ASP A 76 18.81 11.38 -11.77
N GLN A 77 18.83 10.59 -12.84
CA GLN A 77 19.96 9.73 -13.20
C GLN A 77 21.25 10.53 -13.47
N GLU A 78 21.14 11.70 -14.09
CA GLU A 78 22.28 12.53 -14.45
C GLU A 78 22.92 13.14 -13.18
N ALA A 79 22.08 13.65 -12.28
CA ALA A 79 22.53 14.18 -11.00
C ALA A 79 23.10 13.09 -10.09
N LEU A 80 22.59 11.85 -10.12
CA LEU A 80 23.11 10.75 -9.30
C LEU A 80 24.59 10.42 -9.61
N GLU A 81 25.02 10.60 -10.86
CA GLU A 81 26.42 10.40 -11.27
C GLU A 81 27.38 11.32 -10.51
N ASN A 82 26.90 12.51 -10.11
CA ASN A 82 27.68 13.46 -9.31
C ASN A 82 27.88 13.01 -7.87
N PHE A 83 27.13 12.00 -7.42
CA PHE A 83 27.22 11.39 -6.09
C PHE A 83 27.92 10.02 -6.11
N LYS A 84 28.72 9.74 -7.15
CA LYS A 84 29.59 8.56 -7.15
C LYS A 84 30.79 8.74 -6.21
N PRO A 85 31.30 7.65 -5.60
CA PRO A 85 32.56 7.67 -4.87
C PRO A 85 33.68 8.24 -5.76
N GLY A 86 34.40 9.24 -5.24
CA GLY A 86 35.47 9.93 -5.96
C GLY A 86 35.07 11.23 -6.66
N THR A 87 33.77 11.50 -6.86
CA THR A 87 33.29 12.78 -7.40
C THR A 87 33.16 13.84 -6.31
N ILE A 88 32.64 13.45 -5.15
CA ILE A 88 32.52 14.32 -3.98
C ILE A 88 33.74 14.14 -3.08
N THR A 89 34.51 15.22 -2.92
CA THR A 89 35.84 15.20 -2.27
C THR A 89 35.77 15.22 -0.75
N ASP A 90 34.77 15.90 -0.18
CA ASP A 90 34.65 16.13 1.25
C ASP A 90 33.21 16.48 1.67
N GLU A 91 33.03 16.71 2.98
CA GLU A 91 31.73 17.00 3.60
C GLU A 91 31.13 18.34 3.12
N GLU A 92 31.95 19.36 2.87
CA GLU A 92 31.47 20.66 2.39
C GLU A 92 31.02 20.58 0.93
N ALA A 93 31.76 19.85 0.09
CA ALA A 93 31.38 19.57 -1.29
C ALA A 93 30.03 18.83 -1.34
N PHE A 94 29.82 17.86 -0.45
CA PHE A 94 28.53 17.16 -0.35
C PHE A 94 27.40 18.11 0.05
N LEU A 95 27.59 18.89 1.11
CA LEU A 95 26.59 19.83 1.62
C LEU A 95 26.22 20.90 0.58
N LEU A 96 27.18 21.32 -0.24
CA LEU A 96 26.94 22.23 -1.36
C LEU A 96 26.10 21.55 -2.47
N ALA A 97 26.40 20.30 -2.80
CA ALA A 97 25.70 19.54 -3.84
C ALA A 97 24.22 19.30 -3.51
N ILE A 98 23.87 19.14 -2.24
CA ILE A 98 22.48 18.94 -1.80
C ILE A 98 21.73 20.25 -1.52
N LYS A 99 22.40 21.39 -1.60
CA LYS A 99 21.80 22.68 -1.26
C LYS A 99 20.66 23.02 -2.23
N GLY A 100 19.49 23.32 -1.68
CA GLY A 100 18.29 23.65 -2.47
C GLY A 100 17.55 22.44 -3.03
N GLN A 101 18.01 21.21 -2.73
CA GLN A 101 17.27 20.00 -3.06
C GLN A 101 16.17 19.71 -2.03
N GLU A 102 15.12 19.02 -2.45
CA GLU A 102 14.09 18.55 -1.53
C GLU A 102 14.62 17.38 -0.69
N LEU A 103 14.79 17.64 0.60
CA LEU A 103 15.23 16.65 1.57
C LEU A 103 14.03 16.00 2.26
N THR A 104 14.22 14.75 2.63
CA THR A 104 13.21 13.92 3.29
C THR A 104 13.78 13.29 4.55
N ILE A 105 13.07 13.27 5.66
CA ILE A 105 13.53 12.57 6.88
C ILE A 105 13.08 11.12 6.80
N ILE A 106 13.99 10.21 6.49
CA ILE A 106 13.72 8.76 6.36
C ILE A 106 13.59 8.12 7.74
N ASP A 107 14.55 8.41 8.62
CA ASP A 107 14.55 7.94 10.00
C ASP A 107 15.13 9.05 10.90
N GLY A 108 14.50 9.25 12.06
CA GLY A 108 14.94 10.23 13.03
C GLY A 108 13.93 11.30 13.37
N MET A 109 12.66 11.23 12.94
CA MET A 109 11.66 12.27 13.20
C MET A 109 11.57 12.71 14.69
N GLN A 110 11.60 11.74 15.62
CA GLN A 110 11.63 12.04 17.06
C GLN A 110 12.96 12.67 17.51
N ARG A 111 14.07 12.21 16.94
CA ARG A 111 15.42 12.70 17.24
C ARG A 111 15.60 14.12 16.71
N THR A 112 15.14 14.41 15.49
CA THR A 112 15.10 15.74 14.91
C THR A 112 14.30 16.71 15.79
N ALA A 113 13.09 16.31 16.20
CA ALA A 113 12.27 17.14 17.09
C ALA A 113 12.96 17.38 18.44
N ALA A 114 13.55 16.35 19.05
CA ALA A 114 14.29 16.48 20.32
C ALA A 114 15.52 17.38 20.18
N LEU A 115 16.27 17.26 19.08
CA LEU A 115 17.44 18.11 18.79
C LEU A 115 17.04 19.58 18.64
N ILE A 116 15.94 19.86 17.93
CA ILE A 116 15.41 21.22 17.78
C ILE A 116 14.97 21.77 19.14
N GLU A 117 14.18 21.02 19.90
CA GLU A 117 13.71 21.43 21.24
C GLU A 117 14.88 21.65 22.20
N ALA A 118 15.90 20.78 22.19
CA ALA A 118 17.10 20.92 23.00
C ALA A 118 17.91 22.18 22.62
N SER A 119 18.06 22.46 21.33
CA SER A 119 18.81 23.64 20.86
C SER A 119 18.21 24.97 21.33
N VAL A 120 16.89 25.02 21.52
CA VAL A 120 16.19 26.17 22.09
C VAL A 120 16.44 26.31 23.60
N GLN A 121 16.56 25.18 24.32
CA GLN A 121 16.84 25.20 25.76
C GLN A 121 18.31 25.55 26.08
N LYS A 122 19.23 25.15 25.20
CA LYS A 122 20.67 25.30 25.41
C LYS A 122 21.36 25.69 24.10
N GLY A 123 21.50 27.01 23.88
CA GLY A 123 21.95 27.56 22.60
C GLY A 123 23.38 27.18 22.18
N ASP A 124 24.24 26.77 23.13
CA ASP A 124 25.58 26.26 22.83
C ASP A 124 25.55 24.93 22.06
N LEU A 125 24.43 24.22 22.06
CA LEU A 125 24.24 23.00 21.27
C LEU A 125 24.28 23.24 19.76
N LEU A 126 24.02 24.46 19.29
CA LEU A 126 23.97 24.76 17.85
C LEU A 126 25.32 24.51 17.14
N THR A 127 26.44 24.61 17.86
CA THR A 127 27.78 24.35 17.33
C THR A 127 28.23 22.90 17.51
N HIS A 128 27.47 22.07 18.24
CA HIS A 128 27.83 20.67 18.46
C HIS A 128 27.73 19.88 17.16
N GLU A 129 28.68 18.95 16.97
CA GLU A 129 28.66 18.03 15.84
C GLU A 129 27.66 16.90 16.08
N ILE A 130 26.89 16.59 15.04
CA ILE A 130 26.04 15.42 14.95
C ILE A 130 26.43 14.57 13.75
N ARG A 131 26.03 13.29 13.75
CA ARG A 131 26.17 12.40 12.59
C ARG A 131 24.86 12.37 11.81
N VAL A 132 24.96 12.49 10.50
CA VAL A 132 23.83 12.41 9.58
C VAL A 132 24.19 11.43 8.47
N GLU A 133 23.28 10.51 8.17
CA GLU A 133 23.39 9.61 7.03
C GLU A 133 22.46 10.10 5.92
N PHE A 134 23.00 10.38 4.73
CA PHE A 134 22.26 10.81 3.56
C PHE A 134 22.14 9.67 2.55
N TRP A 135 20.93 9.41 2.09
CA TRP A 135 20.63 8.45 1.03
C TRP A 135 20.25 9.20 -0.24
N VAL A 136 21.07 9.06 -1.27
CA VAL A 136 20.86 9.69 -2.57
C VAL A 136 20.35 8.64 -3.55
N ALA A 137 19.08 8.75 -3.94
CA ALA A 137 18.39 7.73 -4.73
C ALA A 137 17.69 8.32 -5.96
N LYS A 138 17.44 7.45 -6.96
CA LYS A 138 16.71 7.81 -8.19
C LYS A 138 15.21 7.96 -7.99
N SER A 139 14.68 7.38 -6.91
CA SER A 139 13.25 7.31 -6.67
C SER A 139 12.92 7.30 -5.18
N VAL A 140 11.73 7.82 -4.85
CA VAL A 140 11.15 7.71 -3.50
C VAL A 140 10.97 6.24 -3.09
N ALA A 141 10.71 5.33 -4.04
CA ALA A 141 10.54 3.90 -3.77
C ALA A 141 11.80 3.27 -3.15
N SER A 142 12.99 3.61 -3.63
CA SER A 142 14.26 3.14 -3.07
C SER A 142 14.44 3.59 -1.61
N LEU A 143 14.06 4.82 -1.30
CA LEU A 143 14.11 5.36 0.07
C LEU A 143 13.08 4.67 0.98
N ILE A 144 11.86 4.43 0.47
CA ILE A 144 10.80 3.72 1.19
C ILE A 144 11.21 2.28 1.50
N TYR A 145 11.80 1.53 0.55
CA TYR A 145 12.27 0.16 0.82
C TYR A 145 13.16 0.11 2.07
N ARG A 146 14.06 1.07 2.23
CA ARG A 146 14.89 1.19 3.44
C ARG A 146 14.08 1.52 4.70
N MET A 147 13.11 2.43 4.60
CA MET A 147 12.19 2.74 5.71
C MET A 147 11.38 1.53 6.18
N LEU A 148 10.99 0.64 5.27
CA LEU A 148 10.03 -0.42 5.53
C LEU A 148 10.68 -1.76 5.85
N VAL A 149 11.69 -2.12 5.07
CA VAL A 149 12.33 -3.46 5.08
C VAL A 149 13.58 -3.46 5.96
N LEU A 150 14.35 -2.37 5.96
CA LEU A 150 15.65 -2.33 6.64
C LEU A 150 15.58 -1.73 8.06
N ASN A 151 14.58 -0.89 8.34
CA ASN A 151 14.34 -0.31 9.67
C ASN A 151 13.43 -1.19 10.59
N THR A 152 13.30 -2.48 10.30
CA THR A 152 12.49 -3.43 11.09
C THR A 152 13.10 -3.62 12.48
N GLY A 153 12.60 -2.85 13.45
CA GLY A 153 13.03 -2.85 14.85
C GLY A 153 12.60 -1.62 15.63
N GLN A 154 12.28 -0.52 14.94
CA GLN A 154 11.68 0.68 15.54
C GLN A 154 10.17 0.70 15.25
N VAL A 155 9.36 1.24 16.18
CA VAL A 155 7.90 1.18 16.15
C VAL A 155 7.36 1.51 14.75
N PRO A 156 6.93 0.49 13.98
CA PRO A 156 6.76 0.65 12.56
C PRO A 156 5.50 1.45 12.28
N TRP A 157 5.45 2.07 11.10
CA TRP A 157 4.17 2.47 10.51
C TRP A 157 3.23 1.26 10.50
N THR A 158 1.92 1.50 10.54
CA THR A 158 0.98 0.41 10.21
C THR A 158 1.25 0.01 8.76
N LEU A 159 1.25 -1.29 8.48
CA LEU A 159 1.40 -1.83 7.12
C LEU A 159 0.52 -1.10 6.10
N ALA A 160 -0.74 -0.89 6.49
CA ALA A 160 -1.68 0.04 5.87
C ALA A 160 -1.07 1.36 5.36
N ARG A 161 -0.47 2.13 6.26
CA ARG A 161 0.11 3.43 5.91
C ARG A 161 1.32 3.30 4.99
N GLN A 162 2.08 2.22 5.10
CA GLN A 162 3.21 1.93 4.22
C GLN A 162 2.71 1.69 2.79
N LEU A 163 1.69 0.84 2.66
CA LEU A 163 1.00 0.54 1.39
C LEU A 163 0.44 1.80 0.73
N ALA A 164 -0.26 2.65 1.48
CA ALA A 164 -0.91 3.83 0.93
C ALA A 164 0.10 4.82 0.28
N VAL A 165 1.28 5.01 0.88
CA VAL A 165 2.30 5.91 0.34
C VAL A 165 2.94 5.33 -0.92
N ILE A 166 3.30 4.05 -0.86
CA ILE A 166 3.92 3.33 -1.97
C ILE A 166 3.02 3.34 -3.20
N TYR A 167 1.76 2.94 -3.00
CA TYR A 167 0.80 2.77 -4.07
C TYR A 167 0.01 4.06 -4.31
N SER A 168 0.46 5.20 -3.79
CA SER A 168 -0.23 6.48 -4.02
C SER A 168 -0.43 6.78 -5.52
N PRO A 169 0.57 6.58 -6.41
CA PRO A 169 0.36 6.76 -7.85
C PRO A 169 -0.72 5.82 -8.41
N LEU A 170 -0.68 4.54 -8.02
CA LEU A 170 -1.68 3.54 -8.42
C LEU A 170 -3.09 3.95 -7.93
N LEU A 171 -3.22 4.37 -6.67
CA LEU A 171 -4.49 4.79 -6.08
C LEU A 171 -5.07 6.02 -6.77
N GLU A 172 -4.23 6.98 -7.16
CA GLU A 172 -4.67 8.14 -7.94
C GLU A 172 -5.08 7.77 -9.36
N GLU A 173 -4.42 6.78 -9.99
CA GLU A 173 -4.84 6.28 -11.29
C GLU A 173 -6.15 5.49 -11.23
N ILE A 174 -6.33 4.65 -10.20
CA ILE A 174 -7.58 3.93 -9.95
C ILE A 174 -8.75 4.89 -9.85
N LYS A 175 -8.62 6.00 -9.10
CA LYS A 175 -9.68 7.03 -9.02
C LYS A 175 -10.04 7.63 -10.38
N LYS A 176 -9.08 7.74 -11.31
CA LYS A 176 -9.30 8.29 -12.65
C LYS A 176 -9.93 7.28 -13.60
N ARG A 177 -9.50 6.02 -13.51
CA ARG A 177 -9.88 4.93 -14.44
C ARG A 177 -11.15 4.20 -14.01
N VAL A 178 -11.32 3.93 -12.73
CA VAL A 178 -12.41 3.15 -12.15
C VAL A 178 -13.46 4.10 -11.56
N LYS A 179 -14.21 4.76 -12.45
CA LYS A 179 -15.13 5.87 -12.11
C LYS A 179 -16.34 5.47 -11.27
N ASN A 180 -16.66 4.18 -11.21
CA ASN A 180 -17.76 3.63 -10.44
C ASN A 180 -17.41 3.43 -8.95
N ILE A 181 -16.15 3.61 -8.54
CA ILE A 181 -15.79 3.70 -7.11
C ILE A 181 -16.39 4.98 -6.53
N ASP A 182 -17.21 4.84 -5.49
CA ASP A 182 -17.80 5.96 -4.76
C ASP A 182 -16.74 6.68 -3.91
N ARG A 183 -15.98 5.93 -3.11
CA ARG A 183 -15.02 6.52 -2.17
C ARG A 183 -13.86 5.60 -1.79
N ILE A 184 -12.67 6.19 -1.71
CA ILE A 184 -11.48 5.55 -1.13
C ILE A 184 -11.13 6.24 0.20
N PHE A 185 -11.15 5.49 1.29
CA PHE A 185 -10.71 5.95 2.61
C PHE A 185 -9.18 5.86 2.72
N HIS A 186 -8.56 6.95 3.15
CA HIS A 186 -7.12 7.03 3.35
C HIS A 186 -6.79 6.89 4.84
N PRO A 187 -5.60 6.38 5.23
CA PRO A 187 -5.23 6.22 6.63
C PRO A 187 -5.23 7.54 7.41
N GLU A 188 -5.05 8.67 6.72
CA GLU A 188 -5.11 10.02 7.29
C GLU A 188 -6.54 10.52 7.51
N ARG A 189 -7.51 9.99 6.75
CA ARG A 189 -8.94 10.30 6.83
C ARG A 189 -9.70 8.97 6.90
N PRO A 190 -9.58 8.27 8.04
CA PRO A 190 -10.20 6.95 8.19
C PRO A 190 -11.71 7.09 8.05
N GLY A 191 -12.32 6.04 7.51
CA GLY A 191 -13.76 5.93 7.40
C GLY A 191 -14.17 4.46 7.38
N ARG A 192 -15.47 4.23 7.48
CA ARG A 192 -16.05 2.90 7.42
C ARG A 192 -16.94 2.82 6.18
N ARG A 193 -16.86 1.69 5.47
CA ARG A 193 -17.78 1.35 4.39
C ARG A 193 -19.21 1.32 4.90
N VAL A 194 -20.07 2.12 4.29
CA VAL A 194 -21.52 2.17 4.57
C VAL A 194 -22.38 1.83 3.36
N SER A 195 -21.81 1.92 2.15
CA SER A 195 -22.45 1.58 0.87
C SER A 195 -21.48 0.83 -0.04
N SER A 196 -22.01 0.28 -1.13
CA SER A 196 -21.21 -0.29 -2.22
C SER A 196 -20.20 0.70 -2.82
N GLY A 197 -19.15 0.15 -3.43
CA GLY A 197 -18.13 0.96 -4.11
C GLY A 197 -17.23 1.78 -3.18
N GLN A 198 -17.26 1.55 -1.87
CA GLN A 198 -16.39 2.21 -0.89
C GLN A 198 -15.31 1.25 -0.35
N PHE A 199 -14.05 1.66 -0.38
CA PHE A 199 -12.90 0.83 -0.01
C PHE A 199 -11.90 1.60 0.84
N SER A 200 -11.13 0.90 1.70
CA SER A 200 -9.91 1.47 2.27
C SER A 200 -8.79 1.42 1.21
N SER A 201 -7.82 2.34 1.26
CA SER A 201 -6.62 2.27 0.43
C SER A 201 -5.90 0.93 0.60
N ASP A 202 -5.87 0.42 1.82
CA ASP A 202 -5.10 -0.77 2.17
C ASP A 202 -5.75 -2.01 1.59
N ASP A 203 -7.08 -2.06 1.60
CA ASP A 203 -7.86 -3.12 0.96
C ASP A 203 -7.58 -3.15 -0.54
N ILE A 204 -7.60 -2.00 -1.22
CA ILE A 204 -7.32 -1.93 -2.67
C ILE A 204 -5.91 -2.42 -2.97
N VAL A 205 -4.93 -2.02 -2.16
CA VAL A 205 -3.54 -2.46 -2.35
C VAL A 205 -3.40 -3.96 -2.11
N GLU A 206 -4.07 -4.52 -1.10
CA GLU A 206 -4.10 -5.97 -0.90
C GLU A 206 -4.76 -6.69 -2.08
N LEU A 207 -5.81 -6.11 -2.69
CA LEU A 207 -6.40 -6.64 -3.92
C LEU A 207 -5.42 -6.61 -5.09
N TYR A 208 -4.64 -5.53 -5.25
CA TYR A 208 -3.60 -5.42 -6.28
C TYR A 208 -2.52 -6.50 -6.10
N LEU A 209 -2.04 -6.68 -4.87
CA LEU A 209 -1.08 -7.73 -4.55
C LEU A 209 -1.65 -9.14 -4.81
N ALA A 210 -2.89 -9.39 -4.38
CA ALA A 210 -3.55 -10.68 -4.60
C ALA A 210 -3.74 -10.98 -6.09
N PHE A 211 -4.10 -9.97 -6.89
CA PHE A 211 -4.25 -10.07 -8.33
C PHE A 211 -2.91 -10.31 -9.03
N SER A 212 -1.85 -9.58 -8.63
CA SER A 212 -0.50 -9.75 -9.15
C SER A 212 0.06 -11.14 -8.88
N LEU A 213 -0.01 -11.59 -7.62
CA LEU A 213 0.47 -12.90 -7.18
C LEU A 213 -0.42 -14.07 -7.62
N ARG A 214 -1.68 -13.78 -8.00
CA ARG A 214 -2.71 -14.77 -8.36
C ARG A 214 -2.95 -15.79 -7.24
N LYS A 215 -2.81 -15.33 -5.99
CA LYS A 215 -2.89 -16.12 -4.76
C LYS A 215 -3.67 -15.34 -3.71
N ALA A 216 -4.55 -16.03 -2.98
CA ALA A 216 -5.29 -15.41 -1.89
C ALA A 216 -4.60 -15.54 -0.51
N SER A 217 -3.58 -16.39 -0.39
CA SER A 217 -2.83 -16.56 0.87
C SER A 217 -1.39 -16.13 0.67
N PHE A 218 -1.02 -15.01 1.26
CA PHE A 218 0.33 -14.46 1.28
C PHE A 218 0.50 -13.58 2.52
N ASP A 219 1.73 -13.47 3.04
CA ASP A 219 2.04 -12.48 4.06
C ASP A 219 2.30 -11.15 3.37
N THR A 220 1.40 -10.19 3.57
CA THR A 220 1.47 -8.89 2.90
C THR A 220 2.80 -8.16 3.19
N LYS A 221 3.39 -8.29 4.39
CA LYS A 221 4.66 -7.62 4.72
C LYS A 221 5.83 -8.28 3.99
N GLU A 222 5.88 -9.60 4.04
CA GLU A 222 6.92 -10.38 3.36
C GLU A 222 6.84 -10.17 1.85
N THR A 223 5.66 -10.30 1.26
CA THR A 223 5.41 -10.05 -0.16
C THR A 223 5.81 -8.64 -0.57
N LEU A 224 5.46 -7.61 0.20
CA LEU A 224 5.91 -6.26 -0.13
C LEU A 224 7.43 -6.17 -0.15
N SER A 225 8.08 -6.67 0.89
CA SER A 225 9.53 -6.70 0.97
C SER A 225 10.14 -7.38 -0.26
N GLU A 226 9.58 -8.52 -0.68
CA GLU A 226 10.01 -9.26 -1.86
C GLU A 226 9.76 -8.50 -3.17
N GLU A 227 8.54 -8.02 -3.42
CA GLU A 227 8.16 -7.28 -4.64
C GLU A 227 9.03 -6.03 -4.82
N PHE A 228 9.24 -5.27 -3.74
CA PHE A 228 10.15 -4.12 -3.76
C PHE A 228 11.58 -4.48 -4.10
N SER A 229 12.03 -5.61 -3.56
CA SER A 229 13.40 -6.05 -3.75
C SER A 229 13.65 -6.52 -5.19
N ARG A 230 12.61 -6.94 -5.94
CA ARG A 230 12.78 -7.63 -7.22
C ARG A 230 12.89 -6.74 -8.46
N LEU A 231 12.84 -5.40 -8.36
CA LEU A 231 12.68 -4.48 -9.52
C LEU A 231 11.34 -4.65 -10.28
N ASP A 232 10.74 -5.85 -10.25
CA ASP A 232 9.41 -6.21 -10.75
C ASP A 232 8.31 -5.24 -10.27
N PHE A 233 8.45 -4.62 -9.10
CA PHE A 233 7.52 -3.60 -8.62
C PHE A 233 7.45 -2.37 -9.55
N VAL A 234 8.60 -1.90 -10.03
CA VAL A 234 8.68 -0.79 -10.98
C VAL A 234 8.20 -1.25 -12.36
N ASP A 235 8.54 -2.47 -12.78
CA ASP A 235 8.15 -3.03 -14.08
C ASP A 235 6.63 -3.35 -14.15
N ASN A 236 6.01 -3.84 -13.07
CA ASN A 236 4.57 -4.06 -12.98
C ASN A 236 3.77 -2.75 -12.85
N LEU A 237 4.35 -1.72 -12.21
CA LEU A 237 3.82 -0.36 -12.26
C LEU A 237 4.06 0.31 -13.63
N ALA A 238 5.04 -0.15 -14.41
CA ALA A 238 5.32 0.37 -15.75
C ALA A 238 4.54 -0.37 -16.85
N SER A 239 4.11 -1.61 -16.60
CA SER A 239 3.32 -2.44 -17.52
C SER A 239 1.86 -1.95 -17.57
N ARG A 240 1.59 -1.02 -18.49
CA ARG A 240 0.25 -0.47 -18.75
C ARG A 240 -0.81 -1.56 -18.95
N ASP A 241 -0.51 -2.61 -19.71
CA ASP A 241 -1.46 -3.71 -19.98
C ASP A 241 -1.93 -4.42 -18.71
N PHE A 242 -1.02 -4.60 -17.74
CA PHE A 242 -1.35 -5.26 -16.47
C PHE A 242 -2.21 -4.35 -15.57
N GLN A 243 -1.87 -3.07 -15.52
CA GLN A 243 -2.64 -2.08 -14.77
C GLN A 243 -4.06 -1.95 -15.31
N GLU A 244 -4.21 -1.87 -16.63
CA GLU A 244 -5.53 -1.83 -17.27
C GLU A 244 -6.36 -3.06 -16.91
N GLN A 245 -5.78 -4.26 -16.97
CA GLN A 245 -6.45 -5.50 -16.54
C GLN A 245 -6.88 -5.47 -15.08
N PHE A 246 -6.06 -4.93 -14.17
CA PHE A 246 -6.45 -4.77 -12.77
C PHE A 246 -7.59 -3.76 -12.61
N TYR A 247 -7.56 -2.63 -13.31
CA TYR A 247 -8.60 -1.62 -13.27
C TYR A 247 -9.93 -2.16 -13.78
N ASP A 248 -9.91 -2.92 -14.87
CA ASP A 248 -11.10 -3.56 -15.43
C ASP A 248 -11.70 -4.59 -14.45
N ALA A 249 -10.86 -5.45 -13.87
CA ALA A 249 -11.30 -6.41 -12.86
C ALA A 249 -11.91 -5.71 -11.62
N LEU A 250 -11.30 -4.62 -11.16
CA LEU A 250 -11.81 -3.84 -10.04
C LEU A 250 -13.12 -3.13 -10.41
N ALA A 251 -13.25 -2.60 -11.63
CA ALA A 251 -14.48 -2.00 -12.13
C ALA A 251 -15.63 -3.02 -12.16
N VAL A 252 -15.35 -4.25 -12.62
CA VAL A 252 -16.30 -5.36 -12.61
C VAL A 252 -16.74 -5.70 -11.18
N LEU A 253 -15.80 -5.79 -10.24
CA LEU A 253 -16.11 -6.02 -8.81
C LEU A 253 -17.08 -4.95 -8.29
N VAL A 254 -16.79 -3.67 -8.57
CA VAL A 254 -17.59 -2.55 -8.08
C VAL A 254 -19.00 -2.53 -8.69
N ASN A 255 -19.13 -2.86 -9.97
CA ASN A 255 -20.45 -2.96 -10.62
C ASN A 255 -21.30 -4.07 -9.99
N LEU A 256 -20.71 -5.24 -9.71
CA LEU A 256 -21.43 -6.32 -9.03
C LEU A 256 -21.79 -5.94 -7.59
N ASP A 257 -20.89 -5.28 -6.86
CA ASP A 257 -21.15 -4.79 -5.52
C ASP A 257 -22.33 -3.81 -5.48
N GLN A 258 -22.42 -2.90 -6.45
CA GLN A 258 -23.55 -1.98 -6.61
C GLN A 258 -24.84 -2.73 -6.95
N ALA A 259 -24.80 -3.70 -7.86
CA ALA A 259 -25.96 -4.50 -8.23
C ALA A 259 -26.51 -5.31 -7.03
N PHE A 260 -25.62 -5.78 -6.14
CA PHE A 260 -25.96 -6.54 -4.94
C PHE A 260 -26.47 -5.64 -3.79
N ASP A 261 -26.01 -4.39 -3.67
CA ASP A 261 -26.39 -3.45 -2.59
C ASP A 261 -27.89 -3.18 -2.52
N ARG A 262 -28.63 -3.43 -3.60
CA ARG A 262 -30.10 -3.30 -3.65
C ARG A 262 -30.84 -4.29 -2.73
N LEU A 263 -30.17 -5.37 -2.30
CA LEU A 263 -30.74 -6.34 -1.37
C LEU A 263 -30.45 -5.94 0.08
N GLU A 264 -31.51 -5.68 0.85
CA GLU A 264 -31.46 -5.60 2.32
C GLU A 264 -32.54 -6.54 2.89
N ILE A 265 -32.11 -7.56 3.61
CA ILE A 265 -32.97 -8.55 4.26
C ILE A 265 -32.98 -8.28 5.76
N ILE A 266 -34.17 -8.21 6.34
CA ILE A 266 -34.35 -8.22 7.79
C ILE A 266 -34.27 -9.68 8.26
N SER A 267 -33.09 -10.12 8.67
CA SER A 267 -32.86 -11.47 9.20
C SER A 267 -31.73 -11.51 10.23
N ASP A 268 -31.61 -12.63 10.94
CA ASP A 268 -30.55 -12.88 11.94
C ASP A 268 -29.34 -13.65 11.38
N ILE A 269 -29.30 -13.88 10.06
CA ILE A 269 -28.15 -14.54 9.41
C ILE A 269 -26.96 -13.58 9.27
N ARG A 270 -25.77 -14.14 9.03
CA ARG A 270 -24.50 -13.40 8.97
C ARG A 270 -24.49 -12.31 7.88
N PHE A 271 -25.03 -12.62 6.70
CA PHE A 271 -25.12 -11.70 5.57
C PHE A 271 -26.54 -11.16 5.47
N LYS A 272 -26.72 -9.89 5.84
CA LYS A 272 -28.06 -9.25 5.89
C LYS A 272 -28.33 -8.39 4.67
N ARG A 273 -27.27 -7.94 4.00
CA ARG A 273 -27.34 -7.10 2.81
C ARG A 273 -26.52 -7.73 1.70
N GLY A 274 -26.92 -7.56 0.44
CA GLY A 274 -26.13 -8.08 -0.69
C GLY A 274 -24.73 -7.46 -0.72
N ARG A 275 -24.59 -6.19 -0.32
CA ARG A 275 -23.29 -5.53 -0.14
C ARG A 275 -22.39 -6.17 0.91
N ASP A 276 -22.89 -7.05 1.78
CA ASP A 276 -22.07 -7.73 2.79
C ASP A 276 -21.15 -8.78 2.15
N ILE A 277 -21.49 -9.31 0.96
CA ILE A 277 -20.62 -10.21 0.18
C ILE A 277 -19.27 -9.52 -0.05
N PHE A 278 -19.26 -8.40 -0.78
CA PHE A 278 -18.03 -7.63 -1.02
C PHE A 278 -17.65 -6.67 0.12
N GLY A 279 -18.47 -6.58 1.17
CA GLY A 279 -18.05 -6.02 2.46
C GLY A 279 -16.92 -6.86 3.09
N SER A 280 -16.91 -8.17 2.80
CA SER A 280 -15.85 -9.09 3.21
C SER A 280 -14.61 -8.94 2.33
N GLN A 281 -13.45 -8.64 2.95
CA GLN A 281 -12.16 -8.63 2.23
C GLN A 281 -11.80 -10.01 1.65
N PRO A 282 -12.05 -11.14 2.35
CA PRO A 282 -11.94 -12.48 1.76
C PRO A 282 -12.68 -12.66 0.43
N ALA A 283 -13.92 -12.16 0.31
CA ALA A 283 -14.70 -12.27 -0.92
C ALA A 283 -14.08 -11.45 -2.06
N ARG A 284 -13.68 -10.19 -1.77
CA ARG A 284 -13.03 -9.32 -2.74
C ARG A 284 -11.72 -9.94 -3.25
N ILE A 285 -10.89 -10.46 -2.35
CA ILE A 285 -9.65 -11.17 -2.72
C ILE A 285 -9.96 -12.40 -3.56
N GLY A 286 -10.96 -13.21 -3.17
CA GLY A 286 -11.34 -14.40 -3.92
C GLY A 286 -11.76 -14.07 -5.34
N PHE A 287 -12.56 -13.02 -5.52
CA PHE A 287 -13.02 -12.54 -6.81
C PHE A 287 -11.85 -12.07 -7.70
N MET A 288 -10.99 -11.19 -7.15
CA MET A 288 -9.83 -10.67 -7.88
C MET A 288 -8.86 -11.79 -8.26
N VAL A 289 -8.63 -12.77 -7.38
CA VAL A 289 -7.76 -13.91 -7.67
C VAL A 289 -8.38 -14.80 -8.74
N ALA A 290 -9.69 -15.09 -8.70
CA ALA A 290 -10.35 -15.89 -9.73
C ALA A 290 -10.23 -15.24 -11.12
N ILE A 291 -10.49 -13.94 -11.24
CA ILE A 291 -10.28 -13.19 -12.50
C ILE A 291 -8.81 -13.22 -12.90
N SER A 292 -7.88 -12.97 -11.98
CA SER A 292 -6.44 -12.96 -12.30
C SER A 292 -5.96 -14.32 -12.86
N GLN A 293 -6.45 -15.43 -12.30
CA GLN A 293 -6.10 -16.77 -12.76
C GLN A 293 -6.74 -17.08 -14.12
N TYR A 294 -7.96 -16.60 -14.36
CA TYR A 294 -8.63 -16.74 -15.65
C TYR A 294 -8.00 -15.90 -16.76
N VAL A 295 -7.53 -14.68 -16.44
CA VAL A 295 -7.01 -13.72 -17.43
C VAL A 295 -5.51 -13.83 -17.61
N LEU A 296 -4.72 -13.84 -16.52
CA LEU A 296 -3.25 -13.83 -16.59
C LEU A 296 -2.65 -15.23 -16.74
N GLY A 297 -3.26 -16.20 -16.07
CA GLY A 297 -2.78 -17.58 -15.99
C GLY A 297 -2.61 -18.03 -14.55
N ARG A 298 -2.44 -19.33 -14.32
CA ARG A 298 -2.10 -19.81 -12.97
C ARG A 298 -0.67 -19.34 -12.60
N PRO A 299 -0.33 -19.22 -11.30
CA PRO A 299 1.05 -18.94 -10.91
C PRO A 299 2.04 -19.87 -11.63
N GLY A 300 3.04 -19.30 -12.32
CA GLY A 300 4.01 -20.05 -13.13
C GLY A 300 3.59 -20.33 -14.58
N LEU A 301 2.41 -19.90 -15.00
CA LEU A 301 1.94 -19.94 -16.38
C LEU A 301 1.41 -18.57 -16.79
N ASP A 302 2.06 -17.95 -17.76
CA ASP A 302 1.67 -16.64 -18.28
C ASP A 302 1.04 -16.75 -19.66
N ARG A 303 -0.14 -16.13 -19.81
CA ARG A 303 -0.79 -15.95 -21.09
C ARG A 303 -0.15 -14.81 -21.87
N THR A 304 -0.31 -14.82 -23.18
CA THR A 304 0.14 -13.73 -24.06
C THR A 304 -0.70 -12.47 -23.84
N SER A 305 -0.18 -11.29 -24.17
CA SER A 305 -0.93 -10.03 -24.02
C SER A 305 -2.24 -10.00 -24.82
N GLU A 306 -2.29 -10.69 -25.97
CA GLU A 306 -3.51 -10.82 -26.76
C GLU A 306 -4.57 -11.68 -26.06
N ASP A 307 -4.19 -12.87 -25.58
CA ASP A 307 -5.11 -13.77 -24.87
C ASP A 307 -5.60 -13.14 -23.55
N ARG A 308 -4.73 -12.40 -22.84
CA ARG A 308 -5.13 -11.64 -21.65
C ARG A 308 -6.18 -10.58 -21.98
N ARG A 309 -5.96 -9.76 -23.02
CA ARG A 309 -6.92 -8.72 -23.44
C ARG A 309 -8.26 -9.34 -23.83
N GLN A 310 -8.26 -10.41 -24.63
CA GLN A 310 -9.47 -11.10 -25.04
C GLN A 310 -10.24 -11.67 -23.84
N ARG A 311 -9.55 -12.31 -22.90
CA ARG A 311 -10.18 -12.89 -21.71
C ARG A 311 -10.74 -11.84 -20.77
N MET A 312 -10.05 -10.71 -20.60
CA MET A 312 -10.58 -9.61 -19.82
C MET A 312 -11.84 -9.03 -20.47
N GLN A 313 -11.84 -8.88 -21.80
CA GLN A 313 -13.02 -8.44 -22.54
C GLN A 313 -14.23 -9.37 -22.33
N TRP A 314 -14.02 -10.69 -22.33
CA TRP A 314 -15.09 -11.65 -22.01
C TRP A 314 -15.61 -11.49 -20.57
N ILE A 315 -14.73 -11.29 -19.59
CA ILE A 315 -15.15 -11.05 -18.19
C ILE A 315 -16.02 -9.80 -18.10
N ILE A 316 -15.64 -8.71 -18.78
CA ILE A 316 -16.41 -7.47 -18.81
C ILE A 316 -17.79 -7.72 -19.42
N GLU A 317 -17.86 -8.39 -20.58
CA GLU A 317 -19.11 -8.68 -21.28
C GLU A 317 -20.06 -9.55 -20.44
N TRP A 318 -19.54 -10.64 -19.87
CA TRP A 318 -20.31 -11.57 -19.05
C TRP A 318 -20.81 -10.91 -17.76
N ALA A 319 -19.95 -10.15 -17.08
CA ALA A 319 -20.35 -9.45 -15.88
C ALA A 319 -21.36 -8.33 -16.16
N SER A 320 -21.21 -7.60 -17.27
CA SER A 320 -22.19 -6.60 -17.69
C SER A 320 -23.56 -7.23 -18.00
N ALA A 321 -23.59 -8.40 -18.65
CA ALA A 321 -24.83 -9.12 -18.89
C ALA A 321 -25.49 -9.58 -17.58
N LEU A 322 -24.70 -10.06 -16.61
CA LEU A 322 -25.21 -10.41 -15.29
C LEU A 322 -25.76 -9.17 -14.56
N VAL A 323 -25.04 -8.05 -14.54
CA VAL A 323 -25.51 -6.81 -13.91
C VAL A 323 -26.84 -6.36 -14.52
N ALA A 324 -26.96 -6.36 -15.85
CA ALA A 324 -28.21 -6.01 -16.53
C ALA A 324 -29.37 -6.96 -16.15
N LYS A 325 -29.10 -8.26 -16.00
CA LYS A 325 -30.07 -9.26 -15.51
C LYS A 325 -30.49 -8.96 -14.07
N LEU A 326 -29.54 -8.61 -13.20
CA LEU A 326 -29.82 -8.27 -11.81
C LEU A 326 -30.64 -6.99 -11.71
N ASP A 327 -30.33 -5.95 -12.48
CA ASP A 327 -30.97 -4.63 -12.40
C ASP A 327 -32.49 -4.67 -12.62
N VAL A 328 -32.97 -5.64 -13.40
CA VAL A 328 -34.40 -5.84 -13.67
C VAL A 328 -35.10 -6.78 -12.68
N MET A 329 -34.36 -7.44 -11.79
CA MET A 329 -34.95 -8.32 -10.76
C MET A 329 -35.63 -7.52 -9.66
N SER A 330 -36.76 -8.04 -9.16
CA SER A 330 -37.35 -7.60 -7.89
C SER A 330 -36.44 -7.95 -6.71
N VAL A 331 -36.71 -7.39 -5.53
CA VAL A 331 -35.94 -7.67 -4.31
C VAL A 331 -36.02 -9.17 -3.95
N GLU A 332 -37.18 -9.80 -4.15
CA GLU A 332 -37.40 -11.22 -3.89
C GLU A 332 -36.60 -12.10 -4.86
N GLN A 333 -36.64 -11.76 -6.15
CA GLN A 333 -35.85 -12.45 -7.18
C GLN A 333 -34.34 -12.30 -6.93
N LEU A 334 -33.90 -11.11 -6.52
CA LEU A 334 -32.51 -10.85 -6.17
C LEU A 334 -32.08 -11.63 -4.91
N SER A 335 -32.98 -11.76 -3.92
CA SER A 335 -32.74 -12.57 -2.73
C SER A 335 -32.55 -14.04 -3.08
N GLU A 336 -33.43 -14.60 -3.91
CA GLU A 336 -33.33 -15.98 -4.39
C GLU A 336 -32.08 -16.19 -5.25
N PHE A 337 -31.76 -15.21 -6.11
CA PHE A 337 -30.56 -15.26 -6.93
C PHE A 337 -29.27 -15.28 -6.08
N LEU A 338 -29.17 -14.42 -5.06
CA LEU A 338 -27.95 -14.31 -4.26
C LEU A 338 -27.77 -15.45 -3.24
N GLY A 339 -28.84 -16.07 -2.75
CA GLY A 339 -28.75 -17.23 -1.85
C GLY A 339 -27.88 -16.98 -0.61
N LEU A 340 -28.11 -15.87 0.11
CA LEU A 340 -27.26 -15.44 1.24
C LEU A 340 -27.32 -16.39 2.45
N ASP A 341 -28.40 -17.15 2.58
CA ASP A 341 -28.57 -18.24 3.54
C ASP A 341 -27.63 -19.42 3.23
N VAL A 342 -27.56 -19.85 1.97
CA VAL A 342 -26.62 -20.89 1.52
C VAL A 342 -25.19 -20.43 1.73
N LEU A 343 -24.87 -19.18 1.38
CA LEU A 343 -23.55 -18.61 1.66
C LEU A 343 -23.22 -18.59 3.17
N SER A 344 -24.19 -18.24 4.01
CA SER A 344 -24.01 -18.25 5.46
C SER A 344 -23.74 -19.66 5.99
N GLU A 345 -24.45 -20.67 5.48
CA GLU A 345 -24.28 -22.09 5.84
C GLU A 345 -22.86 -22.58 5.48
N VAL A 346 -22.40 -22.32 4.26
CA VAL A 346 -21.07 -22.77 3.79
C VAL A 346 -19.94 -22.16 4.61
N LEU A 347 -20.12 -20.92 5.05
CA LEU A 347 -19.12 -20.18 5.82
C LEU A 347 -19.19 -20.45 7.34
N ASP A 348 -20.25 -21.09 7.84
CA ASP A 348 -20.41 -21.44 9.25
C ASP A 348 -19.59 -22.68 9.63
N LYS A 349 -18.26 -22.58 9.53
CA LYS A 349 -17.32 -23.62 9.96
C LYS A 349 -16.37 -23.12 11.04
N ARG A 350 -16.20 -23.93 12.09
CA ARG A 350 -15.20 -23.68 13.14
C ARG A 350 -13.81 -24.04 12.66
N VAL A 351 -13.08 -23.06 12.15
CA VAL A 351 -11.70 -23.20 11.66
C VAL A 351 -10.77 -22.20 12.36
N SER A 352 -9.52 -22.59 12.58
CA SER A 352 -8.54 -21.74 13.30
C SER A 352 -8.06 -20.52 12.50
N GLN A 353 -8.17 -20.56 11.18
CA GLN A 353 -7.74 -19.50 10.25
C GLN A 353 -8.91 -19.10 9.34
N VAL A 354 -9.95 -18.52 9.94
CA VAL A 354 -11.22 -18.15 9.27
C VAL A 354 -10.97 -17.36 7.98
N GLY A 355 -10.15 -16.31 8.02
CA GLY A 355 -9.86 -15.50 6.82
C GLY A 355 -9.22 -16.29 5.68
N ARG A 356 -8.32 -17.25 5.97
CA ARG A 356 -7.68 -18.09 4.95
C ARG A 356 -8.68 -19.10 4.35
N TYR A 357 -9.53 -19.68 5.20
CA TYR A 357 -10.59 -20.58 4.77
C TYR A 357 -11.59 -19.86 3.85
N GLU A 358 -12.13 -18.72 4.29
CA GLU A 358 -13.11 -17.95 3.53
C GLU A 358 -12.56 -17.51 2.17
N ARG A 359 -11.29 -17.08 2.12
CA ARG A 359 -10.61 -16.76 0.86
C ARG A 359 -10.63 -17.94 -0.11
N GLY A 360 -10.37 -19.16 0.38
CA GLY A 360 -10.43 -20.37 -0.44
C GLY A 360 -11.85 -20.65 -0.98
N VAL A 361 -12.87 -20.56 -0.11
CA VAL A 361 -14.27 -20.72 -0.49
C VAL A 361 -14.65 -19.75 -1.61
N PHE A 362 -14.36 -18.46 -1.43
CA PHE A 362 -14.71 -17.44 -2.41
C PHE A 362 -13.95 -17.60 -3.73
N ILE A 363 -12.68 -18.04 -3.72
CA ILE A 363 -11.95 -18.32 -4.98
C ILE A 363 -12.68 -19.38 -5.80
N GLU A 364 -13.02 -20.52 -5.20
CA GLU A 364 -13.68 -21.60 -5.93
C GLU A 364 -15.08 -21.19 -6.39
N ALA A 365 -15.83 -20.47 -5.54
CA ALA A 365 -17.13 -19.92 -5.92
C ALA A 365 -17.05 -19.01 -7.15
N PHE A 366 -16.10 -18.08 -7.18
CA PHE A 366 -15.97 -17.15 -8.31
C PHE A 366 -15.31 -17.77 -9.53
N LYS A 367 -14.54 -18.87 -9.39
CA LYS A 367 -14.12 -19.67 -10.55
C LYS A 367 -15.32 -20.34 -11.21
N VAL A 368 -16.22 -20.94 -10.44
CA VAL A 368 -17.47 -21.49 -10.99
C VAL A 368 -18.28 -20.41 -11.70
N LEU A 369 -18.41 -19.22 -11.09
CA LEU A 369 -19.07 -18.09 -11.74
C LEU A 369 -18.43 -17.73 -13.10
N ILE A 370 -17.11 -17.74 -13.20
CA ILE A 370 -16.38 -17.45 -14.44
C ILE A 370 -16.50 -18.60 -15.46
N ASP A 371 -16.39 -19.85 -15.02
CA ASP A 371 -16.47 -21.04 -15.87
C ASP A 371 -17.86 -21.16 -16.50
N GLU A 372 -18.89 -20.77 -15.75
CA GLU A 372 -20.29 -20.67 -16.20
C GLU A 372 -20.60 -19.31 -16.88
N LYS A 373 -19.57 -18.52 -17.18
CA LYS A 373 -19.65 -17.26 -17.93
C LYS A 373 -20.66 -16.26 -17.36
N PHE A 374 -20.78 -16.23 -16.04
CA PHE A 374 -21.74 -15.41 -15.28
C PHE A 374 -23.21 -15.66 -15.65
N ASP A 375 -23.50 -16.75 -16.39
CA ASP A 375 -24.85 -17.13 -16.81
C ASP A 375 -25.38 -18.28 -15.96
N LEU A 376 -25.75 -17.92 -14.73
CA LEU A 376 -26.31 -18.86 -13.76
C LEU A 376 -27.76 -18.49 -13.41
N PRO A 377 -28.60 -19.47 -13.04
CA PRO A 377 -29.94 -19.20 -12.52
C PRO A 377 -29.89 -18.54 -11.14
N ASN A 378 -28.90 -18.89 -10.31
CA ASN A 378 -28.62 -18.30 -8.99
C ASN A 378 -27.14 -18.57 -8.59
N MET A 379 -26.71 -18.04 -7.45
CA MET A 379 -25.33 -18.18 -6.94
C MET A 379 -25.08 -19.45 -6.12
N GLU A 380 -26.07 -20.32 -5.89
CA GLU A 380 -25.88 -21.53 -5.09
C GLU A 380 -24.80 -22.48 -5.62
N PRO A 381 -24.69 -22.74 -6.95
CA PRO A 381 -23.60 -23.55 -7.49
C PRO A 381 -22.23 -22.97 -7.16
N CYS A 382 -22.10 -21.64 -7.14
CA CYS A 382 -20.89 -20.96 -6.74
C CYS A 382 -20.60 -21.20 -5.25
N TRP A 383 -21.58 -20.96 -4.38
CA TRP A 383 -21.38 -21.09 -2.93
C TRP A 383 -21.04 -22.52 -2.51
N ARG A 384 -21.57 -23.53 -3.19
CA ARG A 384 -21.32 -24.95 -2.89
C ARG A 384 -20.08 -25.53 -3.59
N ALA A 385 -19.28 -24.72 -4.28
CA ALA A 385 -18.12 -25.17 -5.05
C ALA A 385 -16.93 -25.65 -4.20
N SER A 386 -16.88 -25.29 -2.91
CA SER A 386 -15.71 -25.43 -2.02
C SER A 386 -15.77 -26.55 -0.99
#